data_AF-A0A3C1BFD3-F1
#
_entry.id   AF-A0A3C1BFD3-F1
#
_cell.length_a   1.000
_cell.length_b   1.000
_cell.length_c   1.000
_cell.angle_alpha   90.00
_cell.angle_beta   90.00
_cell.angle_gamma   90.00
#
_symmetry.space_group_name_H-M   'P 1'
#
loop_
_entity.id
_entity.type
_entity.pdbx_description
1 polymer ?
#
loop_
_entity_poly.entity_id
_entity_poly.type
_entity_poly.pdbx_seq_one_letter_code
_entity_poly.pdbx_strand_id
1 'polypeptide(L)'
;MLFETNNRFLGQLRKNQVWIGSPSSTIQEASYVPPTPEKVYPITDELLDNWRKIYHDLQQSKDKNFIIEEITKFHYKFLSIHPFLDGNGRIARFLLNQQASELLDSRNQITIEDKTAIFSSFE
;
A
#
# COMPACT_ATOMS: atom_id res chain seq x y z
N MET A 1 -6.85 11.73 -4.35
CA MET A 1 -7.85 10.63 -4.24
C MET A 1 -7.11 9.30 -4.39
N LEU A 2 -7.23 8.35 -3.45
CA LEU A 2 -6.44 7.10 -3.45
C LEU A 2 -6.92 6.06 -4.48
N PHE A 3 -8.19 6.13 -4.85
CA PHE A 3 -8.85 5.27 -5.81
C PHE A 3 -9.75 6.10 -6.72
N GLU A 4 -10.16 5.55 -7.86
CA GLU A 4 -11.19 6.15 -8.72
C GLU A 4 -12.60 5.97 -8.12
N THR A 5 -13.36 7.07 -8.01
CA THR A 5 -14.66 7.13 -7.32
C THR A 5 -15.79 6.31 -7.95
N ASN A 6 -15.67 5.95 -9.22
CA ASN A 6 -16.68 5.14 -9.94
C ASN A 6 -16.45 3.63 -9.81
N ASN A 7 -15.51 3.19 -8.96
CA ASN A 7 -15.21 1.78 -8.76
C ASN A 7 -16.10 1.18 -7.65
N ARG A 8 -16.83 0.10 -7.93
CA ARG A 8 -17.69 -0.57 -6.92
C ARG A 8 -16.92 -1.43 -5.91
N PHE A 9 -15.61 -1.59 -6.09
CA PHE A 9 -14.74 -2.44 -5.27
C PHE A 9 -13.70 -1.65 -4.47
N LEU A 10 -13.99 -0.37 -4.20
CA LEU A 10 -13.14 0.54 -3.45
C LEU A 10 -12.70 -0.06 -2.11
N GLY A 11 -11.39 -0.10 -1.87
CA GLY A 11 -10.79 -0.60 -0.64
C GLY A 11 -10.96 -2.11 -0.39
N GLN A 12 -11.54 -2.86 -1.31
CA GLN A 12 -11.71 -4.31 -1.18
C GLN A 12 -10.54 -5.04 -1.85
N LEU A 13 -10.05 -6.10 -1.19
CA LEU A 13 -9.09 -7.00 -1.82
C LEU A 13 -9.69 -7.58 -3.10
N ARG A 14 -8.87 -7.63 -4.16
CA ARG A 14 -9.31 -8.11 -5.48
C ARG A 14 -9.69 -9.59 -5.41
N LYS A 15 -10.74 -9.94 -6.14
CA LYS A 15 -11.21 -11.32 -6.31
C LYS A 15 -10.90 -11.89 -7.69
N ASN A 16 -10.29 -11.08 -8.56
CA ASN A 16 -9.94 -11.43 -9.92
C ASN A 16 -8.42 -11.42 -10.11
N GLN A 17 -7.94 -12.28 -11.02
CA GLN A 17 -6.56 -12.24 -11.47
C GLN A 17 -6.32 -10.92 -12.21
N VAL A 18 -5.16 -10.32 -11.96
CA VAL A 18 -4.69 -9.13 -12.66
C VAL A 18 -3.31 -9.41 -13.23
N TRP A 19 -2.85 -8.55 -14.13
CA TRP A 19 -1.49 -8.56 -14.66
C TRP A 19 -1.04 -7.13 -14.94
N ILE A 20 0.27 -6.93 -14.92
CA ILE A 20 0.91 -5.64 -15.22
C ILE A 20 1.63 -5.81 -16.55
N GLY A 21 1.34 -4.93 -17.50
CA GLY A 21 1.91 -4.97 -18.83
C GLY A 21 1.51 -3.74 -19.63
N SER A 22 1.90 -3.71 -20.91
CA SER A 22 1.49 -2.67 -21.84
C SER A 22 -0.04 -2.62 -21.97
N PRO A 23 -0.62 -1.48 -22.37
CA PRO A 23 -2.05 -1.42 -22.67
C PRO A 23 -2.45 -2.52 -23.65
N SER A 24 -3.51 -3.26 -23.32
CA SER A 24 -4.02 -4.42 -24.08
C SER A 24 -3.14 -5.68 -24.06
N SER A 25 -2.11 -5.76 -23.22
CA SER A 25 -1.34 -7.00 -23.08
C SER A 25 -2.21 -8.12 -22.52
N THR A 26 -1.93 -9.34 -22.93
CA THR A 26 -2.47 -10.55 -22.30
C THR A 26 -1.69 -10.88 -21.02
N ILE A 27 -2.17 -11.85 -20.25
CA ILE A 27 -1.42 -12.38 -19.09
C ILE A 27 -0.11 -13.05 -19.51
N GLN A 28 -0.04 -13.62 -20.72
CA GLN A 28 1.18 -14.25 -21.27
C GLN A 28 2.25 -13.22 -21.63
N GLU A 29 1.85 -12.00 -21.98
CA GLU A 29 2.73 -10.90 -22.38
C GLU A 29 3.00 -9.92 -21.22
N ALA A 30 2.47 -10.23 -20.04
CA ALA A 30 2.61 -9.38 -18.86
C ALA A 30 4.07 -9.30 -18.41
N SER A 31 4.52 -8.10 -18.06
CA SER A 31 5.82 -7.91 -17.39
C SER A 31 5.81 -8.45 -15.97
N TYR A 32 4.62 -8.50 -15.35
CA TYR A 32 4.44 -9.10 -14.04
C TYR A 32 3.02 -9.64 -13.85
N VAL A 33 2.92 -10.83 -13.26
CA VAL A 33 1.64 -11.44 -12.87
C VAL A 33 1.62 -11.56 -11.34
N PRO A 34 0.83 -10.72 -10.63
CA PRO A 34 0.68 -10.83 -9.19
C PRO A 34 0.06 -12.17 -8.75
N PRO A 35 0.14 -12.52 -7.44
CA PRO A 35 -0.42 -13.75 -6.89
C PRO A 35 -1.89 -14.00 -7.26
N THR A 36 -2.32 -15.26 -7.21
CA THR A 36 -3.73 -15.59 -7.45
C THR A 36 -4.64 -15.00 -6.37
N PRO A 37 -5.92 -14.69 -6.66
CA PRO A 37 -6.83 -14.03 -5.72
C PRO A 37 -6.94 -14.72 -4.35
N GLU A 38 -6.89 -16.04 -4.32
CA GLU A 38 -7.00 -16.85 -3.11
C GLU A 38 -5.80 -16.63 -2.17
N LYS A 39 -4.65 -16.27 -2.74
CA LYS A 39 -3.43 -15.97 -1.98
C LYS A 39 -3.37 -14.53 -1.50
N VAL A 40 -4.14 -13.60 -2.08
CA VAL A 40 -4.05 -12.15 -1.78
C VAL A 40 -4.32 -11.87 -0.31
N TYR A 41 -5.41 -12.38 0.25
CA TYR A 41 -5.72 -12.19 1.68
C TYR A 41 -4.61 -12.71 2.59
N PRO A 42 -4.24 -14.01 2.57
CA PRO A 42 -3.28 -14.53 3.54
C PRO A 42 -1.91 -13.84 3.47
N ILE A 43 -1.40 -13.52 2.27
CA ILE A 43 -0.08 -12.86 2.15
C ILE A 43 -0.13 -11.36 2.51
N THR A 44 -1.28 -10.70 2.34
CA THR A 44 -1.46 -9.30 2.79
C THR A 44 -1.53 -9.27 4.31
N ASP A 45 -2.28 -10.18 4.91
CA ASP A 45 -2.41 -10.30 6.36
C ASP A 45 -1.05 -10.61 7.01
N GLU A 46 -0.29 -11.56 6.44
CA GLU A 46 1.08 -11.86 6.88
C GLU A 46 2.01 -10.65 6.80
N LEU A 47 1.96 -9.87 5.70
CA LEU A 47 2.75 -8.64 5.56
C LEU A 47 2.41 -7.63 6.65
N LEU A 48 1.13 -7.42 6.94
CA LEU A 48 0.68 -6.48 7.97
C LEU A 48 1.05 -6.97 9.37
N ASP A 49 0.93 -8.27 9.65
CA ASP A 49 1.33 -8.86 10.93
C ASP A 49 2.83 -8.76 11.17
N ASN A 50 3.65 -9.05 10.16
CA ASN A 50 5.10 -8.89 10.27
C ASN A 50 5.47 -7.42 10.52
N TRP A 51 4.83 -6.49 9.81
CA TRP A 51 5.03 -5.06 10.04
C TRP A 51 4.68 -4.64 11.48
N ARG A 52 3.52 -5.08 12.01
CA ARG A 52 3.10 -4.79 13.39
C ARG A 52 4.11 -5.28 14.42
N LYS A 53 4.67 -6.49 14.22
CA LYS A 53 5.64 -7.08 15.15
C LYS A 53 6.93 -6.27 15.24
N ILE A 54 7.44 -5.76 14.12
CA ILE A 54 8.71 -5.02 14.08
C ILE A 54 8.55 -3.52 14.35
N TYR A 55 7.33 -2.99 14.28
CA TYR A 55 7.08 -1.53 14.33
C TYR A 55 7.63 -0.88 15.60
N HIS A 56 7.46 -1.51 16.76
CA HIS A 56 7.98 -0.98 18.03
C HIS A 56 9.51 -0.88 18.04
N ASP A 57 10.19 -1.89 17.50
CA ASP A 57 11.65 -1.92 17.41
C ASP A 57 12.15 -0.85 16.42
N LEU A 58 11.43 -0.64 15.32
CA LEU A 58 11.70 0.42 14.35
C LEU A 58 11.58 1.81 14.98
N GLN A 59 10.57 2.06 15.81
CA GLN A 59 10.38 3.35 16.49
C GLN A 59 11.52 3.68 17.46
N GLN A 60 12.16 2.67 18.06
CA GLN A 60 13.26 2.87 19.00
C GLN A 60 14.64 2.82 18.33
N SER A 61 14.71 2.34 17.09
CA SER A 61 15.96 2.18 16.37
C SER A 61 16.60 3.53 16.06
N LYS A 62 17.91 3.63 16.32
CA LYS A 62 18.75 4.75 15.84
C LYS A 62 19.42 4.44 14.51
N ASP A 63 19.32 3.20 14.04
CA ASP A 63 19.87 2.77 12.76
C ASP A 63 18.88 3.12 11.64
N LYS A 64 19.18 4.21 10.93
CA LYS A 64 18.36 4.65 9.79
C LYS A 64 18.40 3.68 8.61
N ASN A 65 19.49 2.95 8.42
CA ASN A 65 19.60 2.00 7.32
C ASN A 65 18.66 0.82 7.55
N PHE A 66 18.62 0.32 8.79
CA PHE A 66 17.65 -0.71 9.17
C PHE A 66 16.20 -0.26 8.94
N ILE A 67 15.85 0.97 9.34
CA ILE A 67 14.50 1.51 9.11
C ILE A 67 14.17 1.61 7.61
N ILE A 68 15.08 2.18 6.81
CA ILE A 68 14.91 2.31 5.36
C ILE A 68 14.75 0.94 4.70
N GLU A 69 15.53 -0.06 5.13
CA GLU A 69 15.47 -1.42 4.62
C GLU A 69 14.09 -2.04 4.88
N GLU A 70 13.57 -1.95 6.10
CA GLU A 70 12.25 -2.51 6.45
C GLU A 70 11.10 -1.81 5.73
N ILE A 71 11.14 -0.47 5.61
CA ILE A 71 10.17 0.30 4.81
C ILE A 71 10.20 -0.16 3.34
N THR A 72 11.40 -0.33 2.78
CA THR A 72 11.59 -0.74 1.39
C THR A 72 11.07 -2.15 1.15
N LYS A 73 11.37 -3.09 2.08
CA LYS A 73 10.83 -4.47 2.05
C LYS A 73 9.31 -4.46 2.07
N PHE A 74 8.70 -3.68 2.96
CA PHE A 74 7.25 -3.56 3.04
C PHE A 74 6.65 -3.02 1.73
N HIS A 75 7.19 -1.91 1.21
CA HIS A 75 6.72 -1.29 -0.02
C HIS A 75 6.79 -2.22 -1.23
N TYR A 76 7.94 -2.89 -1.40
CA TYR A 76 8.13 -3.87 -2.47
C TYR A 76 7.15 -5.03 -2.33
N LYS A 77 6.99 -5.59 -1.12
CA LYS A 77 6.07 -6.70 -0.88
C LYS A 77 4.64 -6.30 -1.19
N PHE A 78 4.18 -5.14 -0.72
CA PHE A 78 2.84 -4.62 -1.00
C PHE A 78 2.57 -4.49 -2.51
N LEU A 79 3.51 -3.90 -3.26
CA LEU A 79 3.39 -3.77 -4.72
C LEU A 79 3.33 -5.13 -5.44
N SER A 80 4.12 -6.11 -4.98
CA SER A 80 4.13 -7.46 -5.56
C SER A 80 2.83 -8.23 -5.30
N ILE A 81 2.20 -8.04 -4.13
CA ILE A 81 0.90 -8.64 -3.81
C ILE A 81 -0.20 -8.07 -4.72
N HIS A 82 -0.11 -6.76 -4.99
CA HIS A 82 -1.07 -5.99 -5.78
C HIS A 82 -2.51 -6.22 -5.28
N PRO A 83 -2.81 -5.90 -4.00
CA PRO A 83 -3.99 -6.38 -3.31
C PRO A 83 -5.33 -5.84 -3.85
N PHE A 84 -5.33 -4.69 -4.52
CA PHE A 84 -6.54 -4.03 -5.01
C PHE A 84 -6.68 -4.12 -6.53
N LEU A 85 -7.88 -3.88 -7.07
CA LEU A 85 -8.09 -3.76 -8.52
C LEU A 85 -7.47 -2.48 -9.11
N ASP A 86 -7.44 -1.42 -8.31
CA ASP A 86 -6.87 -0.11 -8.68
C ASP A 86 -6.32 0.56 -7.41
N GLY A 87 -5.45 1.57 -7.58
CA GLY A 87 -4.94 2.37 -6.47
C GLY A 87 -3.71 1.79 -5.78
N ASN A 88 -3.24 0.60 -6.16
CA ASN A 88 -2.07 -0.04 -5.53
C ASN A 88 -0.85 0.88 -5.49
N GLY A 89 -0.49 1.52 -6.60
CA GLY A 89 0.64 2.45 -6.62
C GLY A 89 0.44 3.70 -5.75
N ARG A 90 -0.80 4.21 -5.66
CA ARG A 90 -1.12 5.39 -4.83
C ARG A 90 -1.03 5.05 -3.35
N ILE A 91 -1.58 3.91 -2.95
CA ILE A 91 -1.53 3.40 -1.57
C ILE A 91 -0.08 3.06 -1.18
N ALA A 92 0.67 2.39 -2.06
CA ALA A 92 2.06 2.03 -1.78
C ALA A 92 2.92 3.26 -1.49
N ARG A 93 2.76 4.34 -2.29
CA ARG A 93 3.47 5.61 -2.07
C ARG A 93 2.99 6.34 -0.82
N PHE A 94 1.69 6.32 -0.56
CA PHE A 94 1.13 6.89 0.67
C PHE A 94 1.72 6.20 1.91
N LEU A 95 1.71 4.87 1.94
CA LEU A 95 2.26 4.07 3.05
C LEU A 95 3.77 4.33 3.22
N LEU A 96 4.53 4.35 2.13
CA LEU A 96 5.97 4.67 2.18
C LEU A 96 6.22 6.06 2.78
N ASN A 97 5.50 7.08 2.32
CA ASN A 97 5.63 8.44 2.84
C ASN A 97 5.26 8.51 4.32
N GLN A 98 4.17 7.84 4.72
CA GLN A 98 3.73 7.81 6.11
C GLN A 98 4.76 7.13 7.01
N GLN A 99 5.24 5.94 6.62
CA GLN A 99 6.26 5.19 7.36
C GLN A 99 7.57 5.98 7.48
N ALA A 100 8.01 6.62 6.40
CA ALA A 100 9.21 7.46 6.41
C ALA A 100 9.03 8.73 7.27
N SER A 101 7.85 9.34 7.25
CA SER A 101 7.55 10.49 8.13
C SER A 101 7.59 10.10 9.61
N GLU A 102 6.96 8.98 9.96
CA GLU A 102 6.88 8.50 11.34
C GLU A 102 8.23 8.00 11.88
N LEU A 103 8.99 7.26 11.09
CA LEU A 103 10.16 6.52 11.58
C LEU A 103 11.50 7.21 11.32
N LEU A 104 11.58 8.13 10.36
CA LEU A 104 12.83 8.83 10.02
C LEU A 104 12.86 10.30 10.47
N ASP A 105 11.87 10.73 11.26
CA ASP A 105 11.72 12.09 11.76
C ASP A 105 11.74 13.13 10.62
N SER A 106 11.15 12.74 9.47
CA SER A 106 10.95 13.66 8.35
C SER A 106 9.69 14.47 8.64
N ARG A 107 9.89 15.71 9.07
CA ARG A 107 8.86 16.70 9.47
C ARG A 107 7.89 17.09 8.34
N ASN A 108 7.12 16.13 7.86
CA ASN A 108 5.96 16.30 6.99
C ASN A 108 4.91 15.26 7.44
N GLN A 109 4.36 15.43 8.65
CA GLN A 109 3.20 14.65 9.07
C GLN A 109 2.09 14.85 8.03
N ILE A 110 1.70 13.78 7.34
CA ILE A 110 0.49 13.80 6.53
C ILE A 110 -0.67 13.68 7.49
N THR A 111 -1.05 14.81 8.10
CA THR A 111 -2.27 14.89 8.91
C THR A 111 -3.45 14.73 7.95
N ILE A 112 -4.19 13.62 8.06
CA ILE A 112 -5.52 13.56 7.46
C ILE A 112 -6.41 14.39 8.36
N GLU A 113 -6.43 15.71 8.11
CA GLU A 113 -7.30 16.61 8.84
C GLU A 113 -8.77 16.25 8.63
N ASP A 114 -9.48 16.42 9.74
CA ASP A 114 -10.86 16.08 10.05
C ASP A 114 -11.83 15.91 8.87
N LYS A 115 -12.46 14.73 8.80
CA LYS A 115 -13.48 14.39 7.79
C LYS A 115 -14.69 15.32 7.82
N THR A 116 -14.97 15.99 8.95
CA THR A 116 -16.15 16.86 9.09
C THR A 116 -16.14 18.06 8.15
N ALA A 117 -14.98 18.65 7.86
CA ALA A 117 -14.89 19.82 6.96
C ALA A 117 -15.17 19.48 5.48
N ILE A 118 -14.96 18.23 5.07
CA ILE A 118 -15.27 17.80 3.71
C ILE A 118 -16.79 17.60 3.55
N PHE A 119 -17.46 17.02 4.56
CA PHE A 119 -18.91 16.78 4.51
C PHE A 119 -19.75 18.07 4.55
N SER A 120 -19.29 19.12 5.26
CA SER A 120 -20.01 20.40 5.31
C SER A 120 -19.91 21.24 4.03
N SER A 121 -19.08 20.84 3.06
CA SER A 121 -18.97 21.51 1.76
C SER A 121 -19.91 20.94 0.68
N PHE A 122 -20.71 19.92 1.04
CA PHE A 122 -21.72 19.30 0.18
C PHE A 122 -23.17 19.63 0.60
N GLU A 123 -23.36 20.57 1.53
CA GLU A 123 -24.65 21.20 1.81
C GLU A 123 -24.78 22.55 1.10
#